data_AF-A0A1L7W766-F1
#
_entry.id   AF-A0A1L7W766-F1
#
_cell.length_a   1.000
_cell.length_b   1.000
_cell.length_c   1.000
_cell.angle_alpha   90.00
_cell.angle_beta   90.00
_cell.angle_gamma   90.00
#
_symmetry.space_group_name_H-M   'P 1'
#
loop_
_entity.id
_entity.type
_entity.pdbx_description
1 polymer ?
#
loop_
_entity_poly.entity_id
_entity_poly.type
_entity_poly.pdbx_seq_one_letter_code
_entity_poly.pdbx_strand_id
1 'polypeptide(L)'
;MPLFKNFRSGPKVVDNAANLDPHTWTLPSSYKPSQPDGKQTIIPDPRVFSNVFSIPCETESQSIETLLAYPDASHAAVHLALLECFRNLKASAGALNIEVIQPPAYDDTKSPVLASPSEPTQLPASQKWDLLIKLAVTRFTTWWSGSDLLLNHASAYSHHGGTRAALQLTKDYLPPLDILLVWYALMLNPEAYEAACNAQGANATRLKNICFPWPAIRDVIDMDKMQLVLPRSAQKLFTNITSQPCDILEYLQTPPAYADAGKVRIETDLFSEVKRHENIIEESNKLLWIRSPALQGSLIRAGLEYLDFHLREPNAVEEEMVCHQSFGVRLFWRTHRLFPRQYKAFLKEIGGMQSEQTQGQDLKRDAKILFDMDDPSPIQEHCHCWTCERIRDDLPEFVYTKPSTAASSSTSLTTMQKQISSLSADTLLQIQDDLGFCLAVEDARRSGLPLPTRPPTTA
;
A
#
# COMPACT_ATOMS: atom_id res chain seq x y z
N MET A 1 -28.56 -18.96 -43.73
CA MET A 1 -27.22 -18.59 -44.22
C MET A 1 -26.33 -18.29 -43.02
N PRO A 2 -25.22 -19.01 -42.80
CA PRO A 2 -24.34 -18.80 -41.66
C PRO A 2 -23.20 -17.83 -42.01
N LEU A 3 -22.95 -16.84 -41.16
CA LEU A 3 -21.79 -15.94 -41.20
C LEU A 3 -20.93 -16.16 -39.95
N PHE A 4 -20.29 -17.33 -39.88
CA PHE A 4 -19.10 -17.57 -39.06
C PHE A 4 -18.01 -18.14 -39.97
N LYS A 5 -17.26 -17.26 -40.63
CA LYS A 5 -16.00 -17.61 -41.30
C LYS A 5 -15.05 -16.42 -41.22
N ASN A 6 -14.13 -16.47 -40.26
CA ASN A 6 -12.68 -16.31 -40.46
C ASN A 6 -11.95 -16.21 -39.12
N PHE A 7 -12.02 -17.28 -38.31
CA PHE A 7 -10.92 -17.66 -37.43
C PHE A 7 -10.35 -18.95 -38.01
N ARG A 8 -9.31 -18.82 -38.84
CA ARG A 8 -8.48 -19.94 -39.29
C ARG A 8 -7.08 -19.76 -38.72
N SER A 9 -6.95 -20.19 -37.47
CA SER A 9 -5.81 -20.93 -36.97
C SER A 9 -6.39 -21.94 -36.00
N GLY A 10 -6.35 -23.23 -36.34
CA GLY A 10 -6.97 -24.29 -35.55
C GLY A 10 -6.41 -24.35 -34.12
N PRO A 11 -7.06 -25.10 -33.21
CA PRO A 11 -6.49 -25.37 -31.91
C PRO A 11 -5.20 -26.16 -32.16
N LYS A 12 -4.05 -25.49 -32.05
CA LYS A 12 -2.85 -26.23 -31.66
C LYS A 12 -3.19 -26.72 -30.27
N VAL A 13 -3.46 -28.03 -30.16
CA VAL A 13 -3.38 -28.74 -28.89
C VAL A 13 -2.01 -28.35 -28.33
N VAL A 14 -2.03 -27.46 -27.35
CA VAL A 14 -0.83 -26.93 -26.71
C VAL A 14 -0.17 -28.13 -26.06
N ASP A 15 1.09 -28.39 -26.38
CA ASP A 15 1.85 -29.50 -25.81
C ASP A 15 1.67 -29.52 -24.28
N ASN A 16 1.13 -30.61 -23.74
CA ASN A 16 0.81 -30.77 -22.32
C ASN A 16 2.03 -30.55 -21.41
N ALA A 17 3.27 -30.58 -21.92
CA ALA A 17 4.48 -30.32 -21.16
C ALA A 17 4.82 -28.83 -21.01
N ALA A 18 4.42 -27.95 -21.95
CA ALA A 18 4.73 -26.52 -21.94
C ALA A 18 3.81 -25.70 -21.01
N ASN A 19 2.73 -26.31 -20.52
CA ASN A 19 1.71 -25.65 -19.70
C ASN A 19 1.88 -25.92 -18.19
N LEU A 20 2.90 -26.67 -17.81
CA LEU A 20 3.08 -27.21 -16.45
C LEU A 20 3.81 -26.26 -15.49
N ASP A 21 4.61 -25.32 -16.00
CA ASP A 21 5.19 -24.24 -15.20
C ASP A 21 4.49 -22.91 -15.54
N PRO A 22 3.67 -22.36 -14.62
CA PRO A 22 2.87 -21.18 -14.91
C PRO A 22 3.71 -19.92 -15.14
N HIS A 23 4.96 -19.90 -14.68
CA HIS A 23 5.87 -18.77 -14.89
C HIS A 23 6.49 -18.75 -16.29
N THR A 24 6.27 -19.81 -17.08
CA THR A 24 6.77 -19.93 -18.46
C THR A 24 5.67 -19.82 -19.51
N TRP A 25 4.43 -19.56 -19.10
CA TRP A 25 3.29 -19.43 -20.01
C TRP A 25 3.50 -18.33 -21.05
N THR A 26 3.11 -18.64 -22.29
CA THR A 26 3.05 -17.66 -23.37
C THR A 26 1.69 -16.98 -23.33
N LEU A 27 1.65 -15.76 -22.81
CA LEU A 27 0.40 -15.03 -22.60
C LEU A 27 -0.07 -14.31 -23.88
N PRO A 28 -1.39 -14.13 -24.08
CA PRO A 28 -1.89 -13.32 -25.18
C PRO A 28 -1.49 -11.86 -25.02
N SER A 29 -1.03 -11.23 -26.11
CA SER A 29 -0.50 -9.86 -26.11
C SER A 29 -1.22 -8.90 -27.08
N SER A 30 -2.15 -9.41 -27.89
CA SER A 30 -2.85 -8.60 -28.89
C SER A 30 -4.25 -8.24 -28.41
N TYR A 31 -4.41 -6.99 -27.98
CA TYR A 31 -5.69 -6.41 -27.54
C TYR A 31 -6.01 -5.16 -28.36
N LYS A 32 -7.30 -4.86 -28.53
CA LYS A 32 -7.72 -3.69 -29.30
C LYS A 32 -7.50 -2.41 -28.49
N PRO A 33 -6.92 -1.35 -29.07
CA PRO A 33 -6.84 -0.06 -28.37
C PRO A 33 -8.25 0.48 -28.11
N SER A 34 -8.39 1.23 -27.00
CA SER A 34 -9.62 1.96 -26.70
C SER A 34 -10.00 2.90 -27.85
N GLN A 35 -11.29 2.91 -28.18
CA GLN A 35 -11.88 3.88 -29.11
C GLN A 35 -12.33 5.12 -28.33
N PRO A 36 -12.34 6.32 -28.95
CA PRO A 36 -12.71 7.57 -28.28
C PRO A 36 -14.08 7.55 -27.59
N ASP A 37 -15.05 6.86 -28.20
CA ASP A 37 -16.44 6.73 -27.71
C ASP A 37 -16.71 5.38 -27.00
N GLY A 38 -15.66 4.57 -26.79
CA GLY A 38 -15.76 3.23 -26.19
C GLY A 38 -15.69 3.25 -24.66
N LYS A 39 -16.13 2.15 -24.03
CA LYS A 39 -15.88 1.94 -22.59
C LYS A 39 -14.37 1.92 -22.33
N GLN A 40 -13.92 2.82 -21.46
CA GLN A 40 -12.52 2.88 -21.05
C GLN A 40 -12.17 1.73 -20.11
N THR A 41 -10.94 1.23 -20.23
CA THR A 41 -10.39 0.25 -19.30
C THR A 41 -10.08 0.93 -17.98
N ILE A 42 -10.68 0.41 -16.90
CA ILE A 42 -10.47 0.91 -15.54
C ILE A 42 -9.79 -0.20 -14.75
N ILE A 43 -8.50 0.01 -14.45
CA ILE A 43 -7.69 -0.85 -13.58
C ILE A 43 -6.93 0.08 -12.63
N PRO A 44 -7.05 -0.07 -11.31
CA PRO A 44 -7.79 -1.11 -10.59
C PRO A 44 -9.32 -1.00 -10.70
N ASP A 45 -10.03 -2.10 -10.48
CA ASP A 45 -11.49 -2.11 -10.41
C ASP A 45 -11.98 -1.24 -9.23
N PRO A 46 -12.81 -0.21 -9.45
CA PRO A 46 -13.30 0.68 -8.39
C PRO A 46 -14.03 -0.04 -7.25
N ARG A 47 -14.62 -1.21 -7.51
CA ARG A 47 -15.36 -2.00 -6.52
C ARG A 47 -14.48 -2.48 -5.36
N VAL A 48 -13.18 -2.65 -5.60
CA VAL A 48 -12.25 -3.07 -4.55
C VAL A 48 -12.14 -2.03 -3.43
N PHE A 49 -12.46 -0.76 -3.69
CA PHE A 49 -12.31 0.36 -2.74
C PHE A 49 -13.62 0.78 -2.06
N SER A 50 -14.72 0.05 -2.24
CA SER A 50 -16.05 0.49 -1.82
C SER A 50 -16.22 0.60 -0.30
N ASN A 51 -15.55 -0.25 0.49
CA ASN A 51 -15.82 -0.41 1.91
C ASN A 51 -14.92 0.46 2.83
N VAL A 52 -14.02 1.25 2.26
CA VAL A 52 -13.04 2.06 3.02
C VAL A 52 -13.67 3.07 4.01
N PHE A 53 -14.97 3.36 3.86
CA PHE A 53 -15.71 4.29 4.71
C PHE A 53 -16.15 3.70 6.05
N SER A 54 -16.13 2.38 6.18
CA SER A 54 -16.73 1.66 7.30
C SER A 54 -15.75 1.53 8.45
N ILE A 55 -15.54 2.60 9.23
CA ILE A 55 -14.81 2.47 10.51
C ILE A 55 -15.80 2.01 11.59
N PRO A 56 -15.56 0.87 12.26
CA PRO A 56 -16.36 0.46 13.42
C PRO A 56 -16.37 1.57 14.48
N CYS A 57 -17.55 2.12 14.78
CA CYS A 57 -17.76 3.19 15.75
C CYS A 57 -18.32 2.60 17.06
N GLU A 58 -17.93 3.16 18.22
CA GLU A 58 -18.24 2.66 19.58
C GLU A 58 -19.74 2.64 19.95
N THR A 59 -20.62 3.25 19.15
CA THR A 59 -22.07 3.32 19.49
C THR A 59 -22.84 2.05 19.15
N GLU A 60 -22.20 1.10 18.47
CA GLU A 60 -22.74 -0.22 18.20
C GLU A 60 -21.94 -1.22 19.03
N SER A 61 -22.60 -2.18 19.70
CA SER A 61 -21.93 -3.33 20.30
C SER A 61 -21.18 -4.06 19.19
N GLN A 62 -19.88 -3.75 19.04
CA GLN A 62 -19.07 -4.33 17.98
C GLN A 62 -19.06 -5.83 18.18
N SER A 63 -19.56 -6.58 17.20
CA SER A 63 -19.40 -8.03 17.22
C SER A 63 -17.91 -8.35 17.14
N ILE A 64 -17.48 -9.39 17.85
CA ILE A 64 -16.11 -9.91 17.79
C ILE A 64 -15.71 -10.14 16.32
N GLU A 65 -16.63 -10.65 15.51
CA GLU A 65 -16.46 -10.84 14.07
C GLU A 65 -16.05 -9.55 13.34
N THR A 66 -16.69 -8.41 13.65
CA THR A 66 -16.38 -7.12 13.02
C THR A 66 -14.98 -6.64 13.40
N LEU A 67 -14.57 -6.87 14.65
CA LEU A 67 -13.25 -6.49 15.14
C LEU A 67 -12.14 -7.32 14.49
N LEU A 68 -12.36 -8.64 14.34
CA LEU A 68 -11.39 -9.56 13.74
C LEU A 68 -11.28 -9.42 12.22
N ALA A 69 -12.34 -8.96 11.55
CA ALA A 69 -12.36 -8.74 10.10
C ALA A 69 -11.80 -7.36 9.67
N TYR A 70 -11.34 -6.53 10.61
CA TYR A 70 -10.86 -5.17 10.35
C TYR A 70 -9.34 -5.06 10.53
N PRO A 71 -8.61 -4.34 9.65
CA PRO A 71 -9.06 -3.73 8.40
C PRO A 71 -9.37 -4.76 7.31
N ASP A 72 -10.21 -4.38 6.35
CA ASP A 72 -10.57 -5.24 5.21
C ASP A 72 -9.71 -4.98 3.95
N ALA A 73 -10.00 -5.74 2.89
CA ALA A 73 -9.34 -5.60 1.60
C ALA A 73 -9.46 -4.20 0.98
N SER A 74 -10.56 -3.45 1.21
CA SER A 74 -10.69 -2.09 0.67
C SER A 74 -9.69 -1.12 1.30
N HIS A 75 -9.43 -1.23 2.61
CA HIS A 75 -8.44 -0.42 3.29
C HIS A 75 -7.02 -0.74 2.78
N ALA A 76 -6.70 -2.02 2.66
CA ALA A 76 -5.41 -2.46 2.13
C ALA A 76 -5.21 -2.04 0.65
N ALA A 77 -6.28 -2.02 -0.16
CA ALA A 77 -6.20 -1.56 -1.54
C ALA A 77 -5.87 -0.06 -1.65
N VAL A 78 -6.51 0.79 -0.82
CA VAL A 78 -6.16 2.23 -0.77
C VAL A 78 -4.74 2.42 -0.25
N HIS A 79 -4.30 1.58 0.70
CA HIS A 79 -2.93 1.60 1.19
C HIS A 79 -1.93 1.27 0.06
N LEU A 80 -2.17 0.24 -0.76
CA LEU A 80 -1.34 -0.04 -1.94
C LEU A 80 -1.27 1.16 -2.90
N ALA A 81 -2.41 1.82 -3.17
CA ALA A 81 -2.44 3.01 -4.01
C ALA A 81 -1.63 4.17 -3.42
N LEU A 82 -1.66 4.35 -2.09
CA LEU A 82 -0.85 5.35 -1.40
C LEU A 82 0.65 5.02 -1.42
N LEU A 83 1.03 3.74 -1.29
CA LEU A 83 2.42 3.31 -1.42
C LEU A 83 2.97 3.63 -2.82
N GLU A 84 2.17 3.45 -3.87
CA GLU A 84 2.54 3.87 -5.23
C GLU A 84 2.67 5.40 -5.35
N CYS A 85 1.83 6.18 -4.66
CA CYS A 85 1.99 7.63 -4.60
C CYS A 85 3.34 8.00 -3.95
N PHE A 86 3.72 7.36 -2.84
CA PHE A 86 5.02 7.59 -2.19
C PHE A 86 6.19 7.16 -3.08
N ARG A 87 6.06 6.06 -3.81
CA ARG A 87 7.03 5.61 -4.82
C ARG A 87 7.19 6.65 -5.94
N ASN A 88 6.09 7.23 -6.42
CA ASN A 88 6.09 8.31 -7.40
C ASN A 88 6.77 9.58 -6.86
N LEU A 89 6.53 9.94 -5.60
CA LEU A 89 7.24 11.03 -4.92
C LEU A 89 8.76 10.77 -4.89
N LYS A 90 9.19 9.56 -4.49
CA LYS A 90 10.61 9.16 -4.51
C LYS A 90 11.24 9.23 -5.90
N ALA A 91 10.52 8.78 -6.93
CA ALA A 91 10.99 8.87 -8.31
C ALA A 91 11.13 10.33 -8.78
N SER A 92 10.18 11.21 -8.40
CA SER A 92 10.26 12.65 -8.71
C SER A 92 11.47 13.31 -8.04
N ALA A 93 11.83 12.89 -6.81
CA ALA A 93 13.05 13.34 -6.13
C ALA A 93 14.31 13.01 -6.94
N GLY A 94 14.38 11.80 -7.51
CA GLY A 94 15.49 11.36 -8.35
C GLY A 94 15.69 12.23 -9.60
N ALA A 95 14.58 12.76 -10.15
CA ALA A 95 14.57 13.60 -11.35
C ALA A 95 15.01 15.06 -11.11
N LEU A 96 15.15 15.50 -9.85
CA LEU A 96 15.53 16.89 -9.55
C LEU A 96 16.98 17.19 -9.95
N ASN A 97 17.21 18.31 -10.64
CA ASN A 97 18.56 18.79 -10.92
C ASN A 97 19.06 19.66 -9.75
N ILE A 98 19.64 19.01 -8.73
CA ILE A 98 20.22 19.70 -7.57
C ILE A 98 21.73 19.71 -7.71
N GLU A 99 22.27 20.90 -7.96
CA GLU A 99 23.71 21.16 -8.02
C GLU A 99 24.23 21.49 -6.62
N VAL A 100 25.30 20.81 -6.20
CA VAL A 100 25.98 21.11 -4.94
C VAL A 100 27.26 21.87 -5.24
N ILE A 101 27.36 23.09 -4.72
CA ILE A 101 28.62 23.84 -4.68
C ILE A 101 29.45 23.24 -3.56
N GLN A 102 30.54 22.56 -3.88
CA GLN A 102 31.44 22.07 -2.85
C GLN A 102 32.13 23.26 -2.17
N PRO A 103 32.17 23.30 -0.82
CA PRO A 103 32.95 24.33 -0.13
C PRO A 103 34.43 24.19 -0.52
N PRO A 104 35.17 25.30 -0.65
CA PRO A 104 36.58 25.25 -1.01
C PRO A 104 37.35 24.42 0.03
N ALA A 105 38.09 23.41 -0.43
CA ALA A 105 38.97 22.65 0.42
C ALA A 105 40.08 23.57 0.93
N TYR A 106 40.06 23.90 2.22
CA TYR A 106 41.18 24.57 2.88
C TYR A 106 42.23 23.51 3.24
N ASP A 107 43.35 23.53 2.53
CA ASP A 107 44.55 22.79 2.89
C ASP A 107 45.39 23.69 3.81
N ASP A 108 45.44 23.36 5.11
CA ASP A 108 46.17 24.12 6.13
C ASP A 108 47.69 24.17 5.90
N THR A 109 48.21 23.49 4.88
CA THR A 109 49.64 23.37 4.61
C THR A 109 50.17 24.15 3.40
N LYS A 110 49.34 24.91 2.66
CA LYS A 110 49.81 25.69 1.49
C LYS A 110 49.23 27.10 1.42
N SER A 111 50.09 28.07 1.07
CA SER A 111 49.77 29.49 0.84
C SER A 111 48.60 29.69 -0.12
N PRO A 112 47.85 30.80 -0.02
CA PRO A 112 46.54 30.97 -0.64
C PRO A 112 46.69 31.13 -2.17
N VAL A 113 46.59 30.01 -2.88
CA VAL A 113 46.29 30.02 -4.31
C VAL A 113 44.77 30.00 -4.42
N LEU A 114 44.23 30.98 -5.15
CA LEU A 114 42.81 31.11 -5.46
C LEU A 114 42.37 29.83 -6.21
N ALA A 115 41.82 28.85 -5.49
CA ALA A 115 41.27 27.66 -6.11
C ALA A 115 40.11 28.07 -7.02
N SER A 116 40.17 27.68 -8.29
CA SER A 116 39.05 27.82 -9.22
C SER A 116 37.79 27.19 -8.62
N PRO A 117 36.58 27.75 -8.85
CA PRO A 117 35.35 27.13 -8.39
C PRO A 117 35.31 25.67 -8.89
N SER A 118 35.17 24.73 -7.97
CA SER A 118 34.93 23.32 -8.30
C SER A 118 33.68 23.23 -9.17
N GLU A 119 33.74 22.47 -10.27
CA GLU A 119 32.57 22.26 -11.14
C GLU A 119 31.39 21.72 -10.31
N PRO A 120 30.17 22.26 -10.52
CA PRO A 120 29.00 21.83 -9.78
C PRO A 120 28.77 20.32 -10.00
N THR A 121 28.79 19.56 -8.90
CA THR A 121 28.57 18.12 -8.94
C THR A 121 27.09 17.84 -8.66
N GLN A 122 26.47 17.00 -9.48
CA GLN A 122 25.07 16.60 -9.27
C GLN A 122 24.92 15.70 -8.04
N LEU A 123 23.90 15.98 -7.24
CA LEU A 123 23.59 15.16 -6.06
C LEU A 123 23.12 13.75 -6.48
N PRO A 124 23.63 12.65 -5.90
CA PRO A 124 23.13 11.29 -6.17
C PRO A 124 21.65 11.11 -5.81
N ALA A 125 20.94 10.21 -6.49
CA ALA A 125 19.49 9.99 -6.28
C ALA A 125 19.13 9.61 -4.82
N SER A 126 19.95 8.81 -4.14
CA SER A 126 19.77 8.48 -2.72
C SER A 126 19.86 9.70 -1.82
N GLN A 127 20.81 10.58 -2.08
CA GLN A 127 20.99 11.83 -1.33
C GLN A 127 19.87 12.85 -1.64
N LYS A 128 19.35 12.88 -2.88
CA LYS A 128 18.16 13.68 -3.23
C LYS A 128 16.94 13.23 -2.45
N TRP A 129 16.74 11.91 -2.33
CA TRP A 129 15.64 11.36 -1.55
C TRP A 129 15.78 11.67 -0.06
N ASP A 130 16.99 11.50 0.51
CA ASP A 130 17.23 11.84 1.92
C ASP A 130 17.01 13.34 2.19
N LEU A 131 17.41 14.21 1.25
CA LEU A 131 17.12 15.64 1.31
C LEU A 131 15.61 15.90 1.29
N LEU A 132 14.86 15.24 0.40
CA LEU A 132 13.41 15.38 0.33
C LEU A 132 12.75 14.96 1.65
N ILE A 133 13.14 13.82 2.24
CA ILE A 133 12.60 13.40 3.54
C ILE A 133 12.90 14.45 4.62
N LYS A 134 14.13 14.97 4.69
CA LYS A 134 14.48 16.01 5.69
C LYS A 134 13.63 17.27 5.54
N LEU A 135 13.33 17.67 4.31
CA LEU A 135 12.43 18.80 4.03
C LEU A 135 10.99 18.47 4.39
N ALA A 136 10.51 17.28 4.04
CA ALA A 136 9.19 16.80 4.42
C ALA A 136 9.01 16.79 5.94
N VAL A 137 10.02 16.35 6.69
CA VAL A 137 10.03 16.39 8.16
C VAL A 137 9.94 17.82 8.67
N THR A 138 10.71 18.74 8.11
CA THR A 138 10.66 20.17 8.49
C THR A 138 9.25 20.74 8.24
N ARG A 139 8.71 20.54 7.04
CA ARG A 139 7.35 20.98 6.68
C ARG A 139 6.28 20.32 7.56
N PHE A 140 6.44 19.03 7.87
CA PHE A 140 5.55 18.28 8.75
C PHE A 140 5.55 18.85 10.16
N THR A 141 6.70 19.21 10.75
CA THR A 141 6.73 19.79 12.11
C THR A 141 6.00 21.13 12.20
N THR A 142 6.08 21.96 11.16
CA THR A 142 5.29 23.20 11.06
C THR A 142 3.80 22.90 10.96
N TRP A 143 3.40 21.96 10.09
CA TRP A 143 2.01 21.53 9.97
C TRP A 143 1.46 20.92 11.27
N TRP A 144 2.23 20.06 11.92
CA TRP A 144 1.91 19.42 13.20
C TRP A 144 1.64 20.47 14.28
N SER A 145 2.46 21.52 14.36
CA SER A 145 2.26 22.62 15.32
C SER A 145 0.97 23.41 15.08
N GLY A 146 0.44 23.41 13.86
CA GLY A 146 -0.84 24.01 13.50
C GLY A 146 -2.04 23.05 13.53
N SER A 147 -1.83 21.78 13.90
CA SER A 147 -2.86 20.74 13.83
C SER A 147 -4.04 21.01 14.76
N ASP A 148 -3.82 21.70 15.89
CA ASP A 148 -4.89 22.13 16.79
C ASP A 148 -5.93 23.02 16.11
N LEU A 149 -5.46 24.00 15.35
CA LEU A 149 -6.32 24.91 14.60
C LEU A 149 -7.07 24.14 13.51
N LEU A 150 -6.38 23.23 12.82
CA LEU A 150 -6.94 22.38 11.78
C LEU A 150 -8.09 21.52 12.33
N LEU A 151 -7.85 20.83 13.44
CA LEU A 151 -8.83 19.95 14.07
C LEU A 151 -10.01 20.75 14.62
N ASN A 152 -9.79 21.90 15.24
CA ASN A 152 -10.86 22.76 15.73
C ASN A 152 -11.75 23.27 14.60
N HIS A 153 -11.14 23.70 13.49
CA HIS A 153 -11.87 24.08 12.28
C HIS A 153 -12.65 22.88 11.72
N ALA A 154 -12.03 21.72 11.56
CA ALA A 154 -12.71 20.52 11.09
C ALA A 154 -13.94 20.17 11.94
N SER A 155 -13.84 20.21 13.27
CA SER A 155 -14.98 19.94 14.15
C SER A 155 -16.10 20.97 14.03
N ALA A 156 -15.76 22.25 13.92
CA ALA A 156 -16.75 23.33 13.84
C ALA A 156 -17.52 23.35 12.52
N TYR A 157 -16.93 22.84 11.43
CA TYR A 157 -17.58 22.83 10.11
C TYR A 157 -18.14 21.46 9.71
N SER A 158 -17.89 20.41 10.51
CA SER A 158 -18.43 19.07 10.27
C SER A 158 -19.81 18.81 10.89
N HIS A 159 -20.51 19.86 11.37
CA HIS A 159 -21.82 19.77 12.05
C HIS A 159 -22.96 19.14 11.23
N HIS A 160 -22.74 18.74 9.97
CA HIS A 160 -23.72 18.03 9.13
C HIS A 160 -23.51 16.50 9.08
N GLY A 161 -22.48 15.95 9.73
CA GLY A 161 -22.07 14.53 9.58
C GLY A 161 -22.24 13.61 10.79
N GLY A 162 -22.83 14.08 11.90
CA GLY A 162 -22.95 13.30 13.14
C GLY A 162 -21.60 12.96 13.80
N THR A 163 -21.64 12.21 14.90
CA THR A 163 -20.51 11.84 15.78
C THR A 163 -19.29 11.22 15.05
N ARG A 164 -19.47 10.71 13.82
CA ARG A 164 -18.42 10.11 12.98
C ARG A 164 -17.39 11.11 12.45
N ALA A 165 -17.73 12.39 12.33
CA ALA A 165 -16.80 13.42 11.85
C ALA A 165 -15.61 13.70 12.79
N ALA A 166 -15.61 13.12 13.99
CA ALA A 166 -14.54 13.29 14.97
C ALA A 166 -13.35 12.32 14.77
N LEU A 167 -13.43 11.33 13.88
CA LEU A 167 -12.43 10.25 13.78
C LEU A 167 -11.50 10.33 12.56
N GLN A 168 -11.85 11.04 11.49
CA GLN A 168 -11.02 11.17 10.28
C GLN A 168 -11.10 12.58 9.67
N LEU A 169 -10.02 12.99 9.00
CA LEU A 169 -10.01 14.20 8.18
C LEU A 169 -10.78 13.95 6.87
N THR A 170 -11.56 14.94 6.44
CA THR A 170 -12.13 14.95 5.08
C THR A 170 -11.06 15.41 4.07
N LYS A 171 -11.33 15.24 2.77
CA LYS A 171 -10.41 15.60 1.69
C LYS A 171 -9.96 17.07 1.70
N ASP A 172 -10.79 17.97 2.25
CA ASP A 172 -10.49 19.41 2.34
C ASP A 172 -9.47 19.74 3.44
N TYR A 173 -9.13 18.78 4.30
CA TYR A 173 -8.18 18.93 5.40
C TYR A 173 -6.92 18.07 5.24
N LEU A 174 -6.79 17.35 4.12
CA LEU A 174 -5.62 16.53 3.86
C LEU A 174 -4.37 17.39 3.64
N PRO A 175 -3.23 17.04 4.27
CA PRO A 175 -1.97 17.70 3.98
C PRO A 175 -1.34 17.17 2.67
N PRO A 176 -0.30 17.85 2.13
CA PRO A 176 0.48 17.39 0.97
C PRO A 176 1.06 15.98 1.13
N LEU A 177 1.38 15.34 0.00
CA LEU A 177 1.82 13.93 -0.04
C LEU A 177 3.08 13.66 0.79
N ASP A 178 4.04 14.57 0.82
CA ASP A 178 5.27 14.44 1.62
C ASP A 178 4.98 14.55 3.13
N ILE A 179 3.98 15.35 3.51
CA ILE A 179 3.51 15.48 4.90
C ILE A 179 2.73 14.23 5.31
N LEU A 180 1.90 13.69 4.39
CA LEU A 180 1.23 12.40 4.57
C LEU A 180 2.23 11.26 4.76
N LEU A 181 3.37 11.27 4.05
CA LEU A 181 4.44 10.27 4.23
C LEU A 181 5.02 10.29 5.64
N VAL A 182 5.34 11.48 6.17
CA VAL A 182 5.88 11.60 7.53
C VAL A 182 4.82 11.24 8.57
N TRP A 183 3.58 11.68 8.38
CA TRP A 183 2.48 11.33 9.28
C TRP A 183 2.20 9.83 9.30
N TYR A 184 2.19 9.19 8.13
CA TYR A 184 2.07 7.75 7.95
C TYR A 184 3.15 7.01 8.75
N ALA A 185 4.42 7.37 8.56
CA ALA A 185 5.54 6.73 9.25
C ALA A 185 5.45 6.91 10.77
N LEU A 186 5.08 8.11 11.24
CA LEU A 186 4.90 8.37 12.66
C LEU A 186 3.76 7.52 13.27
N MET A 187 2.59 7.42 12.59
CA MET A 187 1.48 6.61 13.08
C MET A 187 1.79 5.11 13.12
N LEU A 188 2.69 4.64 12.26
CA LEU A 188 3.25 3.29 12.31
C LEU A 188 4.24 3.08 13.46
N ASN A 189 4.38 4.04 14.37
CA ASN A 189 5.07 3.84 15.64
C ASN A 189 4.13 4.32 16.77
N PRO A 190 3.28 3.43 17.34
CA PRO A 190 2.27 3.79 18.33
C PRO A 190 2.83 4.51 19.54
N GLU A 191 4.01 4.14 20.02
CA GLU A 191 4.66 4.80 21.15
C GLU A 191 5.10 6.22 20.78
N ALA A 192 5.81 6.37 19.65
CA ALA A 192 6.23 7.67 19.15
C ALA A 192 5.04 8.58 18.82
N TYR A 193 4.00 8.03 18.19
CA TYR A 193 2.79 8.76 17.85
C TYR A 193 2.05 9.20 19.11
N GLU A 194 1.90 8.31 20.09
CA GLU A 194 1.24 8.65 21.35
C GLU A 194 2.01 9.72 22.13
N ALA A 195 3.34 9.65 22.18
CA ALA A 195 4.19 10.67 22.75
C ALA A 195 4.05 12.02 22.03
N ALA A 196 4.09 12.03 20.69
CA ALA A 196 3.90 13.22 19.87
C ALA A 196 2.50 13.83 20.06
N CYS A 197 1.46 13.01 20.22
CA CYS A 197 0.10 13.47 20.52
C CYS A 197 0.02 14.08 21.93
N ASN A 198 0.66 13.47 22.94
CA ASN A 198 0.70 14.02 24.31
C ASN A 198 1.36 15.40 24.34
N ALA A 199 2.40 15.61 23.54
CA ALA A 199 3.12 16.88 23.42
C ALA A 199 2.26 18.02 22.81
N GLN A 200 1.15 17.70 22.13
CA GLN A 200 0.21 18.68 21.55
C GLN A 200 -0.75 19.32 22.57
N GLY A 201 -0.76 18.86 23.83
CA GLY A 201 -1.58 19.47 24.87
C GLY A 201 -3.08 19.21 24.68
N ALA A 202 -3.88 20.26 24.48
CA ALA A 202 -5.34 20.21 24.65
C ALA A 202 -6.08 19.25 23.68
N ASN A 203 -5.56 19.02 22.47
CA ASN A 203 -6.14 18.07 21.51
C ASN A 203 -5.47 16.69 21.52
N ALA A 204 -4.59 16.39 22.48
CA ALA A 204 -3.90 15.10 22.56
C ALA A 204 -4.88 13.92 22.45
N THR A 205 -6.00 13.98 23.15
CA THR A 205 -7.05 12.95 23.10
C THR A 205 -7.63 12.80 21.69
N ARG A 206 -7.85 13.88 20.94
CA ARG A 206 -8.40 13.78 19.58
C ARG A 206 -7.39 13.18 18.61
N LEU A 207 -6.14 13.64 18.68
CA LEU A 207 -5.06 13.13 17.84
C LEU A 207 -4.78 11.64 18.09
N LYS A 208 -4.72 11.19 19.35
CA LYS A 208 -4.55 9.75 19.67
C LYS A 208 -5.61 8.84 19.05
N ASN A 209 -6.77 9.40 18.79
CA ASN A 209 -7.97 8.69 18.41
C ASN A 209 -8.33 8.91 16.93
N ILE A 210 -7.57 9.72 16.22
CA ILE A 210 -7.74 9.94 14.79
C ILE A 210 -7.31 8.68 14.05
N CYS A 211 -8.14 8.25 13.12
CA CYS A 211 -7.79 7.23 12.16
C CYS A 211 -7.11 7.89 10.96
N PHE A 212 -6.20 7.18 10.31
CA PHE A 212 -5.64 7.64 9.06
C PHE A 212 -6.75 7.82 8.02
N PRO A 213 -6.78 8.92 7.24
CA PRO A 213 -7.97 9.36 6.52
C PRO A 213 -8.17 8.65 5.17
N TRP A 214 -8.29 7.32 5.19
CA TRP A 214 -8.37 6.49 3.98
C TRP A 214 -9.49 6.87 3.00
N PRO A 215 -10.73 7.20 3.43
CA PRO A 215 -11.76 7.65 2.49
C PRO A 215 -11.38 8.91 1.74
N ALA A 216 -10.82 9.88 2.45
CA ALA A 216 -10.38 11.13 1.87
C ALA A 216 -9.20 10.91 0.92
N ILE A 217 -8.25 10.04 1.29
CA ILE A 217 -7.09 9.67 0.46
C ILE A 217 -7.57 9.00 -0.84
N ARG A 218 -8.47 8.02 -0.76
CA ARG A 218 -9.05 7.37 -1.95
C ARG A 218 -9.68 8.40 -2.91
N ASP A 219 -10.41 9.38 -2.36
CA ASP A 219 -11.10 10.39 -3.17
C ASP A 219 -10.18 11.37 -3.89
N VAL A 220 -8.92 11.49 -3.46
CA VAL A 220 -7.95 12.43 -4.04
C VAL A 220 -6.86 11.74 -4.87
N ILE A 221 -6.78 10.40 -4.86
CA ILE A 221 -5.84 9.67 -5.70
C ILE A 221 -6.41 9.50 -7.11
N ASP A 222 -5.65 9.95 -8.11
CA ASP A 222 -5.80 9.51 -9.49
C ASP A 222 -5.38 8.04 -9.58
N MET A 223 -6.35 7.13 -9.62
CA MET A 223 -6.12 5.69 -9.64
C MET A 223 -5.49 5.20 -10.95
N ASP A 224 -5.47 5.98 -12.03
CA ASP A 224 -4.76 5.61 -13.25
C ASP A 224 -3.27 5.99 -13.16
N LYS A 225 -2.94 7.14 -12.57
CA LYS A 225 -1.55 7.62 -12.48
C LYS A 225 -0.88 7.31 -11.14
N MET A 226 -1.63 6.88 -10.13
CA MET A 226 -1.20 6.80 -8.73
C MET A 226 -0.61 8.13 -8.26
N GLN A 227 -1.35 9.21 -8.48
CA GLN A 227 -0.97 10.57 -8.09
C GLN A 227 -2.00 11.14 -7.12
N LEU A 228 -1.53 11.68 -6.01
CA LEU A 228 -2.39 12.36 -5.04
C LEU A 228 -2.65 13.80 -5.51
N VAL A 229 -3.90 14.12 -5.83
CA VAL A 229 -4.36 15.41 -6.35
C VAL A 229 -5.21 16.12 -5.30
N LEU A 230 -4.57 16.97 -4.48
CA LEU A 230 -5.26 17.69 -3.43
C LEU A 230 -6.30 18.68 -3.95
N PRO A 231 -7.49 18.77 -3.34
CA PRO A 231 -8.45 19.84 -3.58
C PRO A 231 -7.84 21.22 -3.30
N ARG A 232 -8.28 22.25 -4.05
CA ARG A 232 -7.81 23.64 -3.85
C ARG A 232 -8.04 24.16 -2.43
N SER A 233 -9.10 23.71 -1.77
CA SER A 233 -9.42 23.97 -0.36
C SER A 233 -8.30 23.47 0.56
N ALA A 234 -7.90 22.21 0.42
CA ALA A 234 -6.83 21.59 1.20
C ALA A 234 -5.47 22.28 0.97
N GLN A 235 -5.14 22.60 -0.30
CA GLN A 235 -3.92 23.33 -0.64
C GLN A 235 -3.88 24.70 0.04
N LYS A 236 -4.96 25.48 -0.05
CA LYS A 236 -5.08 26.80 0.61
C LYS A 236 -5.01 26.68 2.13
N LEU A 237 -5.68 25.69 2.71
CA LEU A 237 -5.66 25.47 4.14
C LEU A 237 -4.23 25.18 4.63
N PHE A 238 -3.50 24.30 3.93
CA PHE A 238 -2.11 24.01 4.24
C PHE A 238 -1.27 25.30 4.23
N THR A 239 -1.31 26.07 3.14
CA THR A 239 -0.55 27.33 3.04
C THR A 239 -0.96 28.35 4.10
N ASN A 240 -2.24 28.45 4.45
CA ASN A 240 -2.70 29.38 5.49
C ASN A 240 -2.19 28.99 6.89
N ILE A 241 -2.09 27.69 7.19
CA ILE A 241 -1.65 27.19 8.49
C ILE A 241 -0.12 27.25 8.62
N THR A 242 0.60 26.87 7.56
CA THR A 242 2.06 26.69 7.61
C THR A 242 2.84 27.86 7.04
N SER A 243 2.20 28.73 6.25
CA SER A 243 2.87 29.70 5.37
C SER A 243 3.87 29.06 4.39
N GLN A 244 3.68 27.78 4.05
CA GLN A 244 4.52 27.04 3.12
C GLN A 244 3.77 26.75 1.81
N PRO A 245 4.47 26.69 0.66
CA PRO A 245 3.89 26.18 -0.58
C PRO A 245 3.45 24.72 -0.41
N CYS A 246 2.40 24.34 -1.15
CA CYS A 246 1.83 22.99 -1.09
C CYS A 246 2.74 21.96 -1.77
N ASP A 247 3.40 22.33 -2.87
CA ASP A 247 4.35 21.47 -3.56
C ASP A 247 5.73 21.53 -2.88
N ILE A 248 6.31 20.36 -2.59
CA ILE A 248 7.66 20.26 -2.01
C ILE A 248 8.74 20.78 -2.95
N LEU A 249 8.50 20.73 -4.26
CA LEU A 249 9.45 21.24 -5.26
C LEU A 249 9.44 22.76 -5.33
N GLU A 250 8.26 23.37 -5.18
CA GLU A 250 8.14 24.82 -5.02
C GLU A 250 8.77 25.27 -3.70
N TYR A 251 8.58 24.50 -2.62
CA TYR A 251 9.26 24.74 -1.33
C TYR A 251 10.78 24.79 -1.45
N LEU A 252 11.36 23.87 -2.25
CA LEU A 252 12.79 23.82 -2.53
C LEU A 252 13.30 25.06 -3.28
N GLN A 253 12.51 25.59 -4.21
CA GLN A 253 12.90 26.74 -5.05
C GLN A 253 12.72 28.07 -4.33
N THR A 254 11.70 28.18 -3.49
CA THR A 254 11.38 29.40 -2.73
C THR A 254 11.19 29.07 -1.25
N PRO A 255 12.28 28.76 -0.52
CA PRO A 255 12.18 28.49 0.91
C PRO A 255 11.71 29.75 1.65
N PRO A 256 10.82 29.63 2.65
CA PRO A 256 10.34 30.78 3.41
C PRO A 256 11.51 31.47 4.13
N ALA A 257 11.48 32.81 4.18
CA ALA A 257 12.54 33.63 4.77
C ALA A 257 12.81 33.32 6.26
N TYR A 258 11.80 32.82 6.97
CA TYR A 258 11.88 32.31 8.32
C TYR A 258 11.11 30.99 8.39
N ALA A 259 11.83 29.86 8.46
CA ALA A 259 11.23 28.61 8.88
C ALA A 259 11.18 28.62 10.41
N ASP A 260 10.07 29.09 11.01
CA ASP A 260 9.85 28.92 12.44
C ASP A 260 9.75 27.41 12.69
N ALA A 261 10.77 26.85 13.36
CA ALA A 261 10.75 25.46 13.75
C ALA A 261 9.53 25.27 14.65
N GLY A 262 8.66 24.32 14.30
CA GLY A 262 7.39 24.10 15.00
C GLY A 262 7.56 24.15 16.52
N LYS A 263 6.67 24.87 17.21
CA LYS A 263 6.75 25.05 18.68
C LYS A 263 6.62 23.72 19.44
N VAL A 264 6.01 22.71 18.82
CA VAL A 264 5.83 21.38 19.38
C VAL A 264 6.99 20.49 18.94
N ARG A 265 7.76 19.99 19.91
CA ARG A 265 8.84 19.04 19.66
C ARG A 265 8.31 17.62 19.57
N ILE A 266 8.70 16.93 18.51
CA ILE A 266 8.56 15.48 18.36
C ILE A 266 9.93 14.90 18.70
N GLU A 267 10.00 14.06 19.72
CA GLU A 267 11.28 13.52 20.24
C GLU A 267 11.89 12.46 19.31
N THR A 268 11.04 11.74 18.58
CA THR A 268 11.44 10.67 17.67
C THR A 268 12.11 11.24 16.42
N ASP A 269 13.15 10.53 15.94
CA ASP A 269 13.78 10.82 14.66
C ASP A 269 12.86 10.43 13.49
N LEU A 270 12.01 11.37 13.08
CA LEU A 270 11.07 11.21 11.96
C LEU A 270 11.75 10.84 10.64
N PHE A 271 13.00 11.23 10.43
CA PHE A 271 13.74 10.82 9.24
C PHE A 271 13.95 9.31 9.26
N SER A 272 14.47 8.77 10.37
CA SER A 272 14.67 7.33 10.55
C SER A 272 13.36 6.54 10.49
N GLU A 273 12.26 7.08 11.04
CA GLU A 273 10.93 6.45 10.93
C GLU A 273 10.49 6.28 9.46
N VAL A 274 10.65 7.33 8.64
CA VAL A 274 10.33 7.25 7.21
C VAL A 274 11.24 6.24 6.49
N LYS A 275 12.55 6.26 6.78
CA LYS A 275 13.52 5.31 6.17
C LYS A 275 13.16 3.85 6.45
N ARG A 276 12.63 3.54 7.65
CA ARG A 276 12.25 2.18 8.06
C ARG A 276 11.18 1.57 7.14
N HIS A 277 10.31 2.39 6.57
CA HIS A 277 9.22 1.95 5.71
C HIS A 277 9.51 2.06 4.21
N GLU A 278 10.77 2.30 3.80
CA GLU A 278 11.11 2.33 2.38
C GLU A 278 10.97 0.95 1.71
N ASN A 279 11.33 -0.12 2.44
CA ASN A 279 11.32 -1.46 1.87
C ASN A 279 9.92 -1.87 1.40
N ILE A 280 8.88 -1.57 2.19
CA ILE A 280 7.49 -1.90 1.81
C ILE A 280 7.02 -1.12 0.58
N ILE A 281 7.49 0.12 0.38
CA ILE A 281 7.19 0.92 -0.81
C ILE A 281 7.80 0.26 -2.06
N GLU A 282 9.07 -0.14 -2.00
CA GLU A 282 9.75 -0.79 -3.12
C GLU A 282 9.19 -2.18 -3.43
N GLU A 283 8.90 -2.96 -2.38
CA GLU A 283 8.32 -4.29 -2.50
C GLU A 283 6.89 -4.24 -3.07
N SER A 284 6.07 -3.28 -2.62
CA SER A 284 4.73 -3.01 -3.18
C SER A 284 4.81 -2.74 -4.67
N ASN A 285 5.71 -1.86 -5.11
CA ASN A 285 5.90 -1.55 -6.53
C ASN A 285 6.44 -2.76 -7.33
N LYS A 286 7.31 -3.59 -6.73
CA LYS A 286 7.81 -4.80 -7.37
C LYS A 286 6.72 -5.85 -7.60
N LEU A 287 5.81 -6.01 -6.63
CA LEU A 287 4.68 -6.94 -6.72
C LEU A 287 3.53 -6.36 -7.55
N LEU A 288 3.39 -5.03 -7.55
CA LEU A 288 2.39 -4.24 -8.25
C LEU A 288 0.96 -4.79 -8.11
N TRP A 289 0.60 -5.27 -6.91
CA TRP A 289 -0.72 -5.88 -6.67
C TRP A 289 -1.89 -4.96 -7.04
N ILE A 290 -1.73 -3.64 -6.89
CA ILE A 290 -2.75 -2.64 -7.24
C ILE A 290 -3.15 -2.65 -8.73
N ARG A 291 -2.35 -3.28 -9.61
CA ARG A 291 -2.67 -3.48 -11.03
C ARG A 291 -2.92 -4.94 -11.40
N SER A 292 -2.82 -5.84 -10.42
CA SER A 292 -2.99 -7.27 -10.61
C SER A 292 -4.44 -7.60 -11.00
N PRO A 293 -4.66 -8.58 -11.91
CA PRO A 293 -6.00 -9.11 -12.15
C PRO A 293 -6.60 -9.79 -10.91
N ALA A 294 -5.76 -10.21 -9.95
CA ALA A 294 -6.16 -10.89 -8.73
C ALA A 294 -6.23 -9.97 -7.49
N LEU A 295 -6.21 -8.64 -7.67
CA LEU A 295 -6.08 -7.67 -6.57
C LEU A 295 -7.01 -7.97 -5.38
N GLN A 296 -8.31 -8.17 -5.63
CA GLN A 296 -9.27 -8.41 -4.57
C GLN A 296 -9.02 -9.75 -3.85
N GLY A 297 -8.80 -10.83 -4.61
CA GLY A 297 -8.53 -12.16 -4.05
C GLY A 297 -7.23 -12.18 -3.24
N SER A 298 -6.17 -11.56 -3.74
CA SER A 298 -4.89 -11.42 -3.04
C SER A 298 -5.04 -10.71 -1.70
N LEU A 299 -5.79 -9.61 -1.67
CA LEU A 299 -5.99 -8.85 -0.43
C LEU A 299 -6.88 -9.58 0.57
N ILE A 300 -7.91 -10.30 0.11
CA ILE A 300 -8.74 -11.13 1.01
C ILE A 300 -7.90 -12.23 1.66
N ARG A 301 -7.11 -12.98 0.86
CA ARG A 301 -6.22 -14.02 1.39
C ARG A 301 -5.17 -13.45 2.36
N ALA A 302 -4.57 -12.32 2.03
CA ALA A 302 -3.62 -11.64 2.91
C ALA A 302 -4.24 -11.19 4.24
N GLY A 303 -5.51 -10.76 4.23
CA GLY A 303 -6.25 -10.41 5.45
C GLY A 303 -6.53 -11.63 6.33
N LEU A 304 -6.86 -12.77 5.73
CA LEU A 304 -7.03 -14.04 6.45
C LEU A 304 -5.69 -14.53 7.03
N GLU A 305 -4.61 -14.46 6.25
CA GLU A 305 -3.26 -14.81 6.71
C GLU A 305 -2.81 -13.91 7.88
N TYR A 306 -3.14 -12.62 7.84
CA TYR A 306 -2.88 -11.67 8.91
C TYR A 306 -3.62 -12.02 10.21
N LEU A 307 -4.91 -12.38 10.11
CA LEU A 307 -5.70 -12.81 11.26
C LEU A 307 -5.14 -14.11 11.86
N ASP A 308 -4.88 -15.11 11.01
CA ASP A 308 -4.28 -16.39 11.42
C ASP A 308 -2.93 -16.19 12.12
N PHE A 309 -2.07 -15.32 11.58
CA PHE A 309 -0.79 -14.96 12.20
C PHE A 309 -0.96 -14.44 13.63
N HIS A 310 -1.89 -13.51 13.88
CA HIS A 310 -2.10 -12.98 15.23
C HIS A 310 -2.82 -13.95 16.18
N LEU A 311 -3.64 -14.86 15.67
CA LEU A 311 -4.21 -15.94 16.49
C LEU A 311 -3.13 -16.91 16.98
N ARG A 312 -2.13 -17.20 16.14
CA ARG A 312 -0.96 -18.02 16.49
C ARG A 312 0.04 -17.27 17.38
N GLU A 313 0.31 -16.01 17.07
CA GLU A 313 1.31 -15.18 17.74
C GLU A 313 0.69 -13.86 18.24
N PRO A 314 -0.13 -13.88 19.31
CA PRO A 314 -0.86 -12.70 19.78
C PRO A 314 0.05 -11.60 20.33
N ASN A 315 1.24 -11.98 20.79
CA ASN A 315 2.23 -11.07 21.34
C ASN A 315 3.16 -10.50 20.25
N ALA A 316 3.00 -10.89 18.98
CA ALA A 316 3.78 -10.37 17.86
C ALA A 316 3.31 -8.96 17.45
N VAL A 317 3.58 -7.98 18.30
CA VAL A 317 3.18 -6.58 18.12
C VAL A 317 4.32 -5.69 17.65
N GLU A 318 5.56 -6.15 17.83
CA GLU A 318 6.79 -5.45 17.48
C GLU A 318 7.15 -5.62 16.00
N GLU A 319 7.78 -4.60 15.42
CA GLU A 319 8.13 -4.60 13.99
C GLU A 319 9.13 -5.72 13.67
N GLU A 320 10.06 -6.04 14.57
CA GLU A 320 11.05 -7.10 14.40
C GLU A 320 10.43 -8.49 14.26
N MET A 321 9.25 -8.72 14.83
CA MET A 321 8.55 -10.00 14.74
C MET A 321 7.76 -10.11 13.44
N VAL A 322 7.17 -9.00 13.00
CA VAL A 322 6.32 -8.96 11.80
C VAL A 322 7.15 -8.75 10.51
N CYS A 323 8.37 -8.22 10.60
CA CYS A 323 9.19 -7.90 9.42
C CYS A 323 9.57 -9.12 8.57
N HIS A 324 9.55 -10.32 9.15
CA HIS A 324 9.85 -11.58 8.48
C HIS A 324 8.63 -12.26 7.84
N GLN A 325 7.43 -11.70 8.03
CA GLN A 325 6.19 -12.25 7.48
C GLN A 325 6.00 -11.89 6.00
N SER A 326 5.03 -12.56 5.37
CA SER A 326 4.65 -12.30 3.98
C SER A 326 4.35 -10.81 3.73
N PHE A 327 4.48 -10.38 2.49
CA PHE A 327 4.14 -9.00 2.10
C PHE A 327 2.69 -8.65 2.49
N GLY A 328 1.76 -9.59 2.32
CA GLY A 328 0.35 -9.42 2.66
C GLY A 328 0.14 -9.17 4.15
N VAL A 329 0.72 -10.00 5.02
CA VAL A 329 0.66 -9.84 6.48
C VAL A 329 1.26 -8.49 6.90
N ARG A 330 2.43 -8.14 6.36
CA ARG A 330 3.09 -6.85 6.63
C ARG A 330 2.28 -5.64 6.17
N LEU A 331 1.54 -5.75 5.07
CA LEU A 331 0.63 -4.72 4.57
C LEU A 331 -0.56 -4.54 5.52
N PHE A 332 -1.24 -5.63 5.89
CA PHE A 332 -2.39 -5.58 6.79
C PHE A 332 -2.02 -5.09 8.18
N TRP A 333 -0.91 -5.54 8.74
CA TRP A 333 -0.40 -5.07 10.02
C TRP A 333 -0.17 -3.55 10.03
N ARG A 334 0.46 -2.99 8.99
CA ARG A 334 0.62 -1.53 8.85
C ARG A 334 -0.72 -0.83 8.66
N THR A 335 -1.61 -1.40 7.85
CA THR A 335 -2.97 -0.86 7.65
C THR A 335 -3.74 -0.80 8.96
N HIS A 336 -3.63 -1.83 9.82
CA HIS A 336 -4.33 -1.90 11.09
C HIS A 336 -3.81 -0.86 12.08
N ARG A 337 -2.48 -0.67 12.18
CA ARG A 337 -1.86 0.34 13.07
C ARG A 337 -2.26 1.78 12.75
N LEU A 338 -2.70 2.04 11.51
CA LEU A 338 -3.26 3.32 11.09
C LEU A 338 -4.68 3.57 11.60
N PHE A 339 -5.22 2.64 12.39
CA PHE A 339 -6.43 2.75 13.20
C PHE A 339 -6.09 2.50 14.69
N PRO A 340 -5.48 3.48 15.39
CA PRO A 340 -4.86 3.22 16.71
C PRO A 340 -5.80 2.60 17.74
N ARG A 341 -7.08 3.02 17.75
CA ARG A 341 -8.11 2.47 18.66
C ARG A 341 -8.50 1.05 18.30
N GLN A 342 -8.80 0.80 17.02
CA GLN A 342 -9.23 -0.50 16.52
C GLN A 342 -8.13 -1.53 16.71
N TYR A 343 -6.88 -1.15 16.42
CA TYR A 343 -5.72 -2.02 16.64
C TYR A 343 -5.54 -2.39 18.12
N LYS A 344 -5.64 -1.41 19.03
CA LYS A 344 -5.59 -1.68 20.50
C LYS A 344 -6.73 -2.60 20.95
N ALA A 345 -7.94 -2.41 20.42
CA ALA A 345 -9.09 -3.27 20.73
C ALA A 345 -8.90 -4.70 20.20
N PHE A 346 -8.42 -4.85 18.96
CA PHE A 346 -8.10 -6.13 18.34
C PHE A 346 -7.07 -6.92 19.15
N LEU A 347 -5.95 -6.29 19.53
CA LEU A 347 -4.92 -6.94 20.33
C LEU A 347 -5.44 -7.40 21.70
N LYS A 348 -6.31 -6.61 22.33
CA LYS A 348 -6.96 -6.98 23.60
C LYS A 348 -7.84 -8.21 23.44
N GLU A 349 -8.62 -8.27 22.37
CA GLU A 349 -9.51 -9.40 22.07
C GLU A 349 -8.70 -10.68 21.81
N ILE A 350 -7.72 -10.60 20.91
CA ILE A 350 -6.82 -11.70 20.57
C ILE A 350 -6.08 -12.22 21.83
N GLY A 351 -5.60 -11.32 22.69
CA GLY A 351 -4.98 -11.70 23.97
C GLY A 351 -5.96 -12.33 24.97
N GLY A 352 -7.21 -11.85 25.00
CA GLY A 352 -8.28 -12.40 25.83
C GLY A 352 -8.63 -13.84 25.46
N MET A 353 -8.75 -14.14 24.17
CA MET A 353 -9.09 -15.48 23.66
C MET A 353 -8.10 -16.57 24.14
N GLN A 354 -6.80 -16.28 24.22
CA GLN A 354 -5.84 -17.25 24.75
C GLN A 354 -5.99 -17.49 26.26
N SER A 355 -6.31 -16.45 27.02
CA SER A 355 -6.49 -16.57 28.48
C SER A 355 -7.68 -17.47 28.83
N GLU A 356 -8.76 -17.42 28.04
CA GLU A 356 -9.95 -18.27 28.19
C GLU A 356 -9.72 -19.70 27.67
N GLN A 357 -9.00 -19.87 26.56
CA GLN A 357 -8.61 -21.20 26.05
C GLN A 357 -7.77 -22.00 27.05
N THR A 358 -7.04 -21.31 27.93
CA THR A 358 -6.25 -21.95 29.00
C THR A 358 -7.12 -22.40 30.19
N GLN A 359 -8.39 -21.94 30.28
CA GLN A 359 -9.30 -22.20 31.42
C GLN A 359 -10.60 -22.95 31.09
N GLY A 360 -10.97 -23.21 29.83
CA GLY A 360 -12.22 -23.91 29.52
C GLY A 360 -12.25 -24.64 28.17
N GLN A 361 -12.58 -25.93 28.19
CA GLN A 361 -12.71 -26.79 26.99
C GLN A 361 -13.99 -26.58 26.16
N ASP A 362 -14.81 -25.54 26.39
CA ASP A 362 -16.18 -25.48 25.82
C ASP A 362 -16.46 -24.37 24.78
N LEU A 363 -15.49 -23.53 24.38
CA LEU A 363 -15.67 -22.53 23.31
C LEU A 363 -15.29 -23.04 21.90
N LYS A 364 -15.16 -24.36 21.74
CA LYS A 364 -14.78 -25.01 20.47
C LYS A 364 -15.89 -25.03 19.40
N ARG A 365 -17.10 -24.53 19.68
CA ARG A 365 -18.24 -24.65 18.75
C ARG A 365 -18.53 -23.38 17.93
N ASP A 366 -18.32 -22.19 18.47
CA ASP A 366 -18.73 -20.97 17.76
C ASP A 366 -17.62 -20.36 16.89
N ALA A 367 -16.34 -20.54 17.26
CA ALA A 367 -15.20 -20.17 16.39
C ALA A 367 -14.91 -21.23 15.29
N LYS A 368 -15.39 -22.46 15.47
CA LYS A 368 -15.12 -23.60 14.57
C LYS A 368 -16.04 -23.66 13.36
N ILE A 369 -17.15 -22.91 13.37
CA ILE A 369 -18.04 -22.82 12.20
C ILE A 369 -17.42 -21.92 11.11
N LEU A 370 -16.41 -21.10 11.44
CA LEU A 370 -15.71 -20.24 10.47
C LEU A 370 -14.31 -20.76 10.03
N PHE A 371 -13.67 -21.64 10.80
CA PHE A 371 -12.28 -22.07 10.53
C PHE A 371 -12.10 -23.58 10.73
N ASP A 372 -12.15 -24.34 9.64
CA ASP A 372 -11.66 -25.71 9.56
C ASP A 372 -10.30 -25.65 8.86
N MET A 373 -9.21 -25.54 9.62
CA MET A 373 -7.84 -25.58 9.09
C MET A 373 -6.99 -26.52 9.93
N ASP A 374 -6.47 -27.55 9.26
CA ASP A 374 -5.55 -28.56 9.78
C ASP A 374 -4.16 -27.96 10.15
N ASP A 375 -3.41 -28.77 10.91
CA ASP A 375 -2.02 -28.65 11.41
C ASP A 375 -1.10 -27.65 10.65
N PRO A 376 -0.28 -26.82 11.35
CA PRO A 376 0.55 -25.80 10.72
C PRO A 376 1.62 -26.44 9.84
N SER A 377 1.45 -26.27 8.52
CA SER A 377 2.54 -26.53 7.57
C SER A 377 3.68 -25.54 7.82
N PRO A 378 4.95 -25.97 7.69
CA PRO A 378 6.11 -25.09 7.86
C PRO A 378 5.99 -23.87 6.93
N ILE A 379 6.48 -22.71 7.38
CA ILE A 379 6.49 -21.44 6.65
C ILE A 379 7.02 -21.68 5.24
N GLN A 380 6.10 -21.87 4.30
CA GLN A 380 6.41 -22.10 2.90
C GLN A 380 6.48 -20.72 2.28
N GLU A 381 7.62 -20.34 1.71
CA GLU A 381 7.75 -19.08 0.99
C GLU A 381 6.83 -19.13 -0.25
N HIS A 382 5.62 -18.57 -0.11
CA HIS A 382 4.66 -18.51 -1.19
C HIS A 382 5.12 -17.48 -2.23
N CYS A 383 5.04 -17.84 -3.51
CA CYS A 383 5.25 -16.87 -4.57
C CYS A 383 4.04 -15.92 -4.67
N HIS A 384 4.27 -14.61 -4.58
CA HIS A 384 3.23 -13.55 -4.60
C HIS A 384 3.10 -12.82 -5.95
N CYS A 385 3.61 -13.41 -7.05
CA CYS A 385 3.47 -12.80 -8.38
C CYS A 385 2.02 -12.85 -8.87
N TRP A 386 1.68 -12.02 -9.87
CA TRP A 386 0.34 -11.98 -10.45
C TRP A 386 -0.15 -13.34 -10.94
N THR A 387 0.74 -14.14 -11.54
CA THR A 387 0.38 -15.47 -12.03
C THR A 387 -0.05 -16.39 -10.90
N CYS A 388 0.74 -16.52 -9.84
CA CYS A 388 0.42 -17.37 -8.69
C CYS A 388 -0.82 -16.88 -7.96
N GLU A 389 -0.94 -15.56 -7.75
CA GLU A 389 -2.09 -14.96 -7.11
C GLU A 389 -3.38 -15.17 -7.91
N ARG A 390 -3.33 -15.04 -9.24
CA ARG A 390 -4.50 -15.28 -10.10
C ARG A 390 -4.90 -16.75 -10.12
N ILE A 391 -3.94 -17.68 -10.10
CA ILE A 391 -4.24 -19.11 -9.94
C ILE A 391 -4.92 -19.37 -8.59
N ARG A 392 -4.48 -18.70 -7.51
CA ARG A 392 -5.08 -18.85 -6.16
C ARG A 392 -6.51 -18.35 -6.04
N ASP A 393 -6.99 -17.54 -6.98
CA ASP A 393 -8.42 -17.18 -7.03
C ASP A 393 -9.29 -18.40 -7.38
N ASP A 394 -8.77 -19.35 -8.16
CA ASP A 394 -9.45 -20.60 -8.52
C ASP A 394 -8.99 -21.81 -7.67
N LEU A 395 -7.74 -21.79 -7.19
CA LEU A 395 -7.12 -22.85 -6.38
C LEU A 395 -6.43 -22.26 -5.14
N PRO A 396 -7.15 -22.01 -4.02
CA PRO A 396 -6.60 -21.35 -2.84
C PRO A 396 -5.33 -22.01 -2.27
N GLU A 397 -5.29 -23.35 -2.28
CA GLU A 397 -4.17 -24.18 -1.81
C GLU A 397 -2.98 -24.27 -2.80
N PHE A 398 -2.97 -23.44 -3.84
CA PHE A 398 -1.92 -23.49 -4.85
C PHE A 398 -0.57 -23.00 -4.31
N VAL A 399 0.43 -23.88 -4.35
CA VAL A 399 1.80 -23.59 -3.96
C VAL A 399 2.75 -23.79 -5.13
N TYR A 400 3.44 -22.71 -5.50
CA TYR A 400 4.47 -22.76 -6.53
C TYR A 400 5.75 -23.40 -5.97
N THR A 401 6.26 -24.41 -6.66
CA THR A 401 7.54 -25.04 -6.38
C THR A 401 8.45 -24.88 -7.59
N LYS A 402 9.56 -24.16 -7.44
CA LYS A 402 10.48 -23.92 -8.57
C LYS A 402 11.02 -25.28 -9.07
N PRO A 403 10.95 -25.57 -10.38
CA PRO A 403 11.52 -26.80 -10.92
C PRO A 403 13.03 -26.84 -10.65
N SER A 404 13.51 -27.84 -9.90
CA SER A 404 14.95 -28.07 -9.69
C SER A 404 15.56 -28.66 -10.96
N THR A 405 16.62 -28.02 -11.47
CA THR A 405 17.41 -28.47 -12.63
C THR A 405 18.09 -29.83 -12.44
N ALA A 406 18.06 -30.41 -11.24
CA ALA A 406 18.67 -31.70 -10.90
C ALA A 406 17.72 -32.91 -10.98
N ALA A 407 16.41 -32.71 -11.16
CA ALA A 407 15.42 -33.80 -11.14
C ALA A 407 14.99 -34.23 -12.56
N SER A 408 15.94 -34.65 -13.39
CA SER A 408 15.66 -35.14 -14.76
C SER A 408 15.13 -36.57 -14.83
N SER A 409 14.61 -37.14 -13.72
CA SER A 409 14.34 -38.59 -13.64
C SER A 409 13.09 -39.00 -12.86
N SER A 410 12.00 -38.22 -12.89
CA SER A 410 10.70 -38.70 -12.39
C SER A 410 9.59 -38.45 -13.39
N THR A 411 8.97 -39.52 -13.88
CA THR A 411 7.75 -39.53 -14.72
C THR A 411 6.48 -39.06 -13.99
N SER A 412 6.57 -38.73 -12.70
CA SER A 412 5.44 -38.21 -11.91
C SER A 412 5.43 -36.68 -11.91
N LEU A 413 4.26 -36.10 -12.22
CA LEU A 413 4.00 -34.68 -12.03
C LEU A 413 4.25 -34.26 -10.57
N THR A 414 4.82 -33.07 -10.37
CA THR A 414 4.92 -32.45 -9.04
C THR A 414 3.52 -32.10 -8.50
N THR A 415 3.38 -31.85 -7.20
CA THR A 415 2.11 -31.42 -6.60
C THR A 415 1.53 -30.18 -7.30
N MET A 416 2.39 -29.19 -7.58
CA MET A 416 2.04 -27.98 -8.32
C MET A 416 1.49 -28.30 -9.73
N GLN A 417 2.16 -29.19 -10.46
CA GLN A 417 1.73 -29.60 -11.80
C GLN A 417 0.40 -30.36 -11.81
N LYS A 418 0.14 -31.18 -10.78
CA LYS A 418 -1.14 -31.86 -10.60
C LYS A 418 -2.27 -30.87 -10.33
N GLN A 419 -2.03 -29.86 -9.49
CA GLN A 419 -2.99 -28.80 -9.21
C GLN A 419 -3.34 -28.03 -10.50
N ILE A 420 -2.35 -27.60 -11.28
CA ILE A 420 -2.60 -26.91 -12.56
C ILE A 420 -3.37 -27.80 -13.54
N SER A 421 -3.01 -29.09 -13.62
CA SER A 421 -3.70 -30.04 -14.51
C SER A 421 -5.14 -30.34 -14.09
N SER A 422 -5.53 -30.02 -12.85
CA SER A 422 -6.91 -30.16 -12.37
C SER A 422 -7.83 -29.01 -12.82
N LEU A 423 -7.26 -27.89 -13.28
CA LEU A 423 -8.03 -26.79 -13.84
C LEU A 423 -8.66 -27.18 -15.18
N SER A 424 -9.87 -26.68 -15.43
CA SER A 424 -10.50 -26.81 -16.74
C SER A 424 -9.70 -26.02 -17.79
N ALA A 425 -9.76 -26.45 -19.06
CA ALA A 425 -9.11 -25.73 -20.16
C ALA A 425 -9.63 -24.29 -20.28
N ASP A 426 -10.92 -24.06 -20.03
CA ASP A 426 -11.54 -22.74 -20.08
C ASP A 426 -11.02 -21.84 -18.95
N THR A 427 -10.91 -22.37 -17.72
CA THR A 427 -10.33 -21.65 -16.57
C THR A 427 -8.88 -21.27 -16.84
N LEU A 428 -8.08 -22.20 -17.37
CA LEU A 428 -6.67 -21.95 -17.69
C LEU A 428 -6.52 -20.85 -18.75
N LEU A 429 -7.34 -20.88 -19.80
CA LEU A 429 -7.38 -19.83 -20.81
C LEU A 429 -7.80 -18.47 -20.22
N GLN A 430 -8.78 -18.47 -19.31
CA GLN A 430 -9.24 -17.26 -18.63
C GLN A 430 -8.13 -16.64 -17.76
N ILE A 431 -7.40 -17.45 -16.99
CA ILE A 431 -6.26 -17.00 -16.19
C ILE A 431 -5.18 -16.39 -17.11
N GLN A 432 -4.85 -17.06 -18.22
CA GLN A 432 -3.86 -16.56 -19.17
C GLN A 432 -4.29 -15.25 -19.85
N ASP A 433 -5.57 -15.11 -20.22
CA ASP A 433 -6.12 -13.87 -20.78
C ASP A 433 -6.10 -12.72 -19.76
N ASP A 434 -6.50 -12.96 -18.51
CA ASP A 434 -6.47 -11.96 -17.43
C ASP A 434 -5.04 -11.41 -17.22
N LEU A 435 -4.06 -12.31 -17.16
CA LEU A 435 -2.65 -11.94 -17.02
C LEU A 435 -2.14 -11.18 -18.25
N GLY A 436 -2.40 -11.70 -19.45
CA GLY A 436 -2.00 -11.07 -20.70
C GLY A 436 -2.58 -9.67 -20.87
N PHE A 437 -3.85 -9.48 -20.51
CA PHE A 437 -4.54 -8.20 -20.61
C PHE A 437 -3.95 -7.17 -19.65
N CYS A 438 -3.80 -7.51 -18.36
CA CYS A 438 -3.22 -6.58 -17.39
C CYS A 438 -1.77 -6.20 -17.75
N LEU A 439 -0.97 -7.15 -18.25
CA LEU A 439 0.39 -6.84 -18.73
C LEU A 439 0.37 -5.88 -19.93
N ALA A 440 -0.52 -6.10 -20.89
CA ALA A 440 -0.67 -5.20 -22.04
C ALA A 440 -1.15 -3.79 -21.62
N VAL A 441 -2.00 -3.70 -20.60
CA VAL A 441 -2.41 -2.41 -20.01
C VAL A 441 -1.22 -1.69 -19.39
N GLU A 442 -0.38 -2.39 -18.62
CA GLU A 442 0.82 -1.78 -18.02
C GLU A 442 1.85 -1.38 -19.07
N ASP A 443 2.03 -2.17 -20.14
CA ASP A 443 2.89 -1.79 -21.27
C ASP A 443 2.39 -0.53 -21.98
N ALA A 444 1.07 -0.42 -22.20
CA ALA A 444 0.47 0.77 -22.77
C ALA A 444 0.66 1.99 -21.86
N ARG A 445 0.47 1.85 -20.54
CA ARG A 445 0.73 2.91 -19.55
C ARG A 445 2.17 3.39 -19.59
N ARG A 446 3.13 2.45 -19.54
CA ARG A 446 4.58 2.77 -19.62
C ARG A 446 4.94 3.50 -20.92
N SER A 447 4.25 3.17 -22.00
CA SER A 447 4.47 3.76 -23.33
C SER A 447 3.69 5.06 -23.57
N GLY A 448 2.83 5.49 -22.63
CA GLY A 448 1.94 6.64 -22.81
C GLY A 448 0.88 6.44 -23.91
N LEU A 449 0.55 5.19 -24.22
CA LEU A 449 -0.43 4.82 -25.24
C LEU A 449 -1.83 4.67 -24.62
N PRO A 450 -2.91 4.81 -25.42
CA PRO A 450 -4.26 4.53 -24.95
C PRO A 450 -4.38 3.09 -24.43
N LEU A 451 -5.06 2.92 -23.29
CA LEU A 451 -5.20 1.60 -22.69
C LEU A 451 -5.96 0.65 -23.63
N PRO A 452 -5.50 -0.61 -23.77
CA PRO A 452 -6.22 -1.60 -24.54
C PRO A 452 -7.56 -1.92 -23.86
N THR A 453 -8.51 -2.39 -24.65
CA THR A 453 -9.85 -2.81 -24.20
C THR A 453 -10.05 -4.28 -24.51
N ARG A 454 -10.81 -4.94 -23.64
CA ARG A 454 -11.31 -6.31 -23.86
C ARG A 454 -12.82 -6.36 -23.67
N PRO A 455 -13.54 -7.27 -24.34
CA PRO A 455 -14.91 -7.59 -23.97
C PRO A 455 -14.94 -7.96 -22.48
N PRO A 456 -15.99 -7.57 -21.72
CA PRO A 456 -16.12 -8.05 -20.36
C PRO A 456 -16.15 -9.57 -20.39
N THR A 457 -15.16 -10.19 -19.77
CA THR A 457 -15.22 -11.61 -19.43
C THR A 457 -16.42 -11.80 -18.53
N THR A 458 -17.25 -12.80 -18.84
CA THR A 458 -18.38 -13.18 -17.98
C THR A 458 -17.82 -13.49 -16.61
N ALA A 459 -18.05 -12.58 -15.68
CA ALA A 459 -17.66 -12.70 -14.28
C ALA A 459 -18.51 -13.76 -13.57
#